data_AF-A0A7Z8Q9Y8-F1
#
_entry.id   AF-A0A7Z8Q9Y8-F1
#
_cell.length_a   1.000
_cell.length_b   1.000
_cell.length_c   1.000
_cell.angle_alpha   90.00
_cell.angle_beta   90.00
_cell.angle_gamma   90.00
#
_symmetry.space_group_name_H-M   'P 1'
#
loop_
_entity.id
_entity.type
_entity.pdbx_description
1 polymer ?
#
loop_
_entity_poly.entity_id
_entity_poly.type
_entity_poly.pdbx_seq_one_letter_code
_entity_poly.pdbx_strand_id
1 'polypeptide(L)'
;MHEKQAKQTKTRAPMIRSCSSKQLTLAEFDWPFQTDLDANNRWVKMSQCIPWDELAEFYYQGLSSGTGRPAKDARLVIGAVIIKHKLCLSDVETVLQIQENPYMQYFVGLAGFQMEEPFASSLLVEIRKRMGQSVFEGFHQAIMGAHDGEKEKIESKQKNQETHQSKPHDEPEDCSPAVSDDDEVIQKEAPTHQGKLILDATVVEQAIRYPTDLSLLNEAREFSEQIIDILYPHTALEKKPRTYREKARKAFLAIVKQRRPSEKKAASRHQTAITVSSS
;
A
#
# COMPACT_ATOMS: atom_id res chain seq x y z
N MET A 1 -54.19 -14.35 56.27
CA MET A 1 -53.79 -15.03 55.01
C MET A 1 -53.36 -13.97 54.01
N HIS A 2 -52.33 -14.23 53.20
CA HIS A 2 -51.77 -13.22 52.28
C HIS A 2 -52.52 -13.16 50.95
N GLU A 3 -52.79 -11.95 50.44
CA GLU A 3 -53.15 -11.73 49.04
C GLU A 3 -52.16 -10.75 48.40
N LYS A 4 -51.81 -11.02 47.13
CA LYS A 4 -50.47 -10.73 46.60
C LYS A 4 -50.44 -9.44 45.79
N GLN A 5 -49.41 -8.63 46.01
CA GLN A 5 -49.09 -7.49 45.15
C GLN A 5 -48.87 -7.94 43.69
N ALA A 6 -49.57 -7.31 42.75
CA ALA A 6 -49.37 -7.54 41.32
C ALA A 6 -48.03 -6.95 40.87
N LYS A 7 -47.08 -7.81 40.47
CA LYS A 7 -45.79 -7.38 39.91
C LYS A 7 -45.97 -6.85 38.50
N GLN A 8 -45.74 -5.55 38.29
CA GLN A 8 -45.64 -4.97 36.94
C GLN A 8 -44.41 -5.53 36.21
N THR A 9 -44.61 -6.44 35.25
CA THR A 9 -43.54 -6.90 34.35
C THR A 9 -43.27 -5.82 33.31
N LYS A 10 -42.20 -5.05 33.48
CA LYS A 10 -41.71 -4.13 32.45
C LYS A 10 -41.25 -4.92 31.22
N THR A 11 -42.08 -4.96 30.18
CA THR A 11 -41.74 -5.55 28.88
C THR A 11 -40.53 -4.80 28.30
N ARG A 12 -39.36 -5.43 28.29
CA ARG A 12 -38.18 -4.86 27.63
C ARG A 12 -38.43 -4.87 26.12
N ALA A 13 -38.33 -3.71 25.48
CA ALA A 13 -38.43 -3.63 24.03
C ALA A 13 -37.34 -4.51 23.38
N PRO A 14 -37.65 -5.27 22.30
CA PRO A 14 -36.65 -6.04 21.59
C PRO A 14 -35.61 -5.09 20.99
N MET A 15 -34.35 -5.29 21.37
CA MET A 15 -33.25 -4.38 21.01
C MET A 15 -32.85 -4.47 19.52
N ILE A 16 -33.31 -5.51 18.83
CA ILE A 16 -33.05 -5.77 17.41
C ILE A 16 -34.33 -5.46 16.63
N ARG A 17 -34.30 -4.39 15.84
CA ARG A 17 -35.30 -4.14 14.80
C ARG A 17 -34.95 -5.04 13.60
N SER A 18 -35.80 -6.00 13.28
CA SER A 18 -35.62 -6.85 12.10
C SER A 18 -35.95 -6.04 10.85
N CYS A 19 -34.94 -5.39 10.27
CA CYS A 19 -35.03 -4.82 8.93
C CYS A 19 -35.02 -5.98 7.91
N SER A 20 -35.81 -5.88 6.84
CA SER A 20 -35.82 -6.91 5.80
C SER A 20 -34.44 -7.02 5.14
N SER A 21 -33.93 -8.25 4.98
CA SER A 21 -32.65 -8.52 4.30
C SER A 21 -32.76 -8.49 2.77
N LYS A 22 -33.89 -8.04 2.22
CA LYS A 22 -34.07 -7.82 0.78
C LYS A 22 -33.39 -6.51 0.38
N GLN A 23 -32.49 -6.59 -0.58
CA GLN A 23 -31.86 -5.42 -1.19
C GLN A 23 -32.92 -4.48 -1.80
N LEU A 24 -32.79 -3.17 -1.56
CA LEU A 24 -33.64 -2.15 -2.20
C LEU A 24 -33.44 -2.16 -3.72
N THR A 25 -34.47 -1.79 -4.48
CA THR A 25 -34.27 -1.54 -5.92
C THR A 25 -33.46 -0.26 -6.12
N LEU A 26 -32.77 -0.13 -7.27
CA LEU A 26 -31.95 1.06 -7.57
C LEU A 26 -32.75 2.37 -7.56
N ALA A 27 -34.06 2.32 -7.82
CA ALA A 27 -34.95 3.48 -7.77
C ALA A 27 -35.41 3.86 -6.36
N GLU A 28 -35.33 2.92 -5.41
CA GLU A 28 -35.65 3.12 -3.98
C GLU A 28 -34.40 3.40 -3.13
N PHE A 29 -33.21 3.29 -3.73
CA PHE A 29 -31.96 3.64 -3.08
C PHE A 29 -31.80 5.16 -3.04
N ASP A 30 -32.10 5.75 -1.88
CA ASP A 30 -31.95 7.18 -1.62
C ASP A 30 -30.46 7.56 -1.68
N TRP A 31 -30.05 8.14 -2.80
CA TRP A 31 -28.71 8.69 -2.99
C TRP A 31 -28.77 10.22 -2.92
N PRO A 32 -28.28 10.85 -1.84
CA PRO A 32 -28.43 12.29 -1.67
C PRO A 32 -27.45 13.05 -2.56
N PHE A 33 -27.89 13.41 -3.77
CA PHE A 33 -27.15 14.17 -4.79
C PHE A 33 -26.62 15.56 -4.33
N GLN A 34 -26.91 16.00 -3.09
CA GLN A 34 -26.59 17.32 -2.54
C GLN A 34 -25.95 17.30 -1.15
N THR A 35 -25.47 16.15 -0.65
CA THR A 35 -24.61 16.16 0.55
C THR A 35 -23.19 16.59 0.20
N ASP A 36 -22.65 17.55 0.93
CA ASP A 36 -21.25 17.93 0.86
C ASP A 36 -20.32 16.72 1.10
N LEU A 37 -19.17 16.69 0.42
CA LEU A 37 -18.16 15.66 0.67
C LEU A 37 -17.62 15.80 2.09
N ASP A 38 -17.55 14.70 2.84
CA ASP A 38 -16.95 14.71 4.17
C ASP A 38 -15.46 15.11 4.09
N ALA A 39 -15.15 16.29 4.64
CA ALA A 39 -13.79 16.81 4.76
C ALA A 39 -12.87 15.89 5.58
N ASN A 40 -13.42 15.00 6.42
CA ASN A 40 -12.65 14.01 7.15
C ASN A 40 -12.20 12.81 6.33
N ASN A 41 -12.72 12.62 5.11
CA ASN A 41 -12.38 11.50 4.26
C ASN A 41 -10.87 11.45 3.94
N ARG A 42 -10.31 10.24 3.95
CA ARG A 42 -8.90 9.98 3.67
C ARG A 42 -8.39 10.61 2.37
N TRP A 43 -9.23 10.66 1.33
CA TRP A 43 -8.86 11.21 0.02
C TRP A 43 -8.88 12.74 0.01
N VAL A 44 -9.84 13.36 0.72
CA VAL A 44 -9.90 14.83 0.85
C VAL A 44 -8.68 15.34 1.62
N LYS A 45 -8.37 14.73 2.76
CA LYS A 45 -7.14 15.04 3.52
C LYS A 45 -5.88 14.83 2.69
N MET A 46 -5.78 13.71 1.97
CA MET A 46 -4.64 13.44 1.09
C MET A 46 -4.51 14.47 -0.04
N SER A 47 -5.61 14.99 -0.58
CA SER A 47 -5.56 16.04 -1.61
C SER A 47 -5.02 17.38 -1.09
N GLN A 48 -5.10 17.64 0.21
CA GLN A 48 -4.61 18.88 0.84
C GLN A 48 -3.11 18.83 1.13
N CYS A 49 -2.56 17.63 1.39
CA CYS A 49 -1.13 17.44 1.69
C CYS A 49 -0.22 17.36 0.46
N ILE A 50 -0.78 17.31 -0.76
CA ILE A 50 -0.02 17.10 -2.00
C ILE A 50 0.24 18.47 -2.66
N PRO A 51 1.50 18.84 -2.98
CA PRO A 51 1.83 20.09 -3.67
C PRO A 51 1.51 19.98 -5.17
N TRP A 52 0.22 20.05 -5.52
CA TRP A 52 -0.25 19.79 -6.89
C TRP A 52 0.37 20.69 -7.95
N ASP A 53 0.63 21.96 -7.64
CA ASP A 53 1.17 22.93 -8.60
C ASP A 53 2.61 22.59 -9.00
N GLU A 54 3.48 22.30 -8.02
CA GLU A 54 4.86 21.85 -8.26
C GLU A 54 4.90 20.54 -9.07
N LEU A 55 4.04 19.57 -8.72
CA LEU A 55 3.92 18.31 -9.46
C LEU A 55 3.40 18.54 -10.89
N ALA A 56 2.52 19.52 -11.09
CA ALA A 56 2.04 19.89 -12.42
C ALA A 56 3.17 20.50 -13.27
N GLU A 57 4.00 21.38 -12.71
CA GLU A 57 5.17 21.94 -13.41
C GLU A 57 6.12 20.85 -13.91
N PHE A 58 6.56 19.95 -13.02
CA PHE A 58 7.45 18.84 -13.40
C PHE A 58 6.82 17.92 -14.46
N TYR A 59 5.51 17.70 -14.41
CA TYR A 59 4.81 16.93 -15.42
C TYR A 59 4.75 17.66 -16.77
N TYR A 60 4.42 18.95 -16.79
CA TYR A 60 4.32 19.75 -18.02
C TYR A 60 5.68 19.99 -18.69
N GLN A 61 6.79 20.03 -17.94
CA GLN A 61 8.15 20.05 -18.51
C GLN A 61 8.42 18.87 -19.45
N GLY A 62 7.76 17.72 -19.23
CA GLY A 62 7.85 16.53 -20.09
C GLY A 62 6.94 16.56 -21.33
N LEU A 63 6.24 17.66 -21.62
CA LEU A 63 5.33 17.81 -22.76
C LEU A 63 5.77 18.93 -23.71
N SER A 64 5.57 18.71 -25.01
CA SER A 64 5.78 19.72 -26.05
C SER A 64 4.64 20.74 -26.08
N SER A 65 4.97 22.03 -25.98
CA SER A 65 3.99 23.13 -25.97
C SER A 65 3.28 23.38 -27.30
N GLY A 66 3.94 23.09 -28.44
CA GLY A 66 3.47 23.50 -29.77
C GLY A 66 2.80 22.43 -30.64
N THR A 67 2.82 21.15 -30.25
CA THR A 67 2.49 20.06 -31.18
C THR A 67 1.73 18.92 -30.48
N GLY A 68 0.62 18.48 -31.08
CA GLY A 68 -0.10 17.26 -30.69
C GLY A 68 -1.53 17.49 -30.18
N ARG A 69 -2.12 16.42 -29.63
CA ARG A 69 -3.45 16.46 -28.98
C ARG A 69 -3.32 17.14 -27.61
N PRO A 70 -4.27 18.01 -27.18
CA PRO A 70 -4.22 18.61 -25.86
C PRO A 70 -4.11 17.54 -24.76
N ALA A 71 -3.22 17.79 -23.81
CA ALA A 71 -3.03 16.93 -22.66
C ALA A 71 -4.27 16.95 -21.75
N LYS A 72 -4.53 15.84 -21.07
CA LYS A 72 -5.41 15.83 -19.90
C LYS A 72 -4.69 16.56 -18.76
N ASP A 73 -5.49 17.17 -17.88
CA ASP A 73 -5.01 17.91 -16.71
C ASP A 73 -3.99 17.10 -15.89
N ALA A 74 -2.96 17.79 -15.40
CA ALA A 74 -1.88 17.19 -14.63
C ALA A 74 -2.38 16.57 -13.33
N ARG A 75 -3.27 17.24 -12.59
CA ARG A 75 -3.83 16.71 -11.34
C ARG A 75 -4.65 15.45 -11.59
N LEU A 76 -5.48 15.45 -12.64
CA LEU A 76 -6.21 14.26 -13.10
C LEU A 76 -5.28 13.07 -13.36
N VAL A 77 -4.19 13.32 -14.09
CA VAL A 77 -3.23 12.29 -14.50
C VAL A 77 -2.41 11.76 -13.31
N ILE A 78 -1.83 12.66 -12.51
CA ILE A 78 -0.97 12.33 -11.36
C ILE A 78 -1.81 11.67 -10.26
N GLY A 79 -3.00 12.20 -9.99
CA GLY A 79 -3.94 11.63 -9.03
C GLY A 79 -4.34 10.19 -9.36
N ALA A 80 -4.62 9.89 -10.64
CA ALA A 80 -4.91 8.52 -11.07
C ALA A 80 -3.73 7.56 -10.89
N VAL A 81 -2.49 8.01 -11.16
CA VAL A 81 -1.27 7.22 -10.88
C VAL A 81 -1.11 6.98 -9.38
N ILE A 82 -1.35 7.99 -8.52
CA ILE A 82 -1.30 7.83 -7.06
C ILE A 82 -2.35 6.82 -6.57
N ILE A 83 -3.61 6.91 -7.03
CA ILE A 83 -4.67 5.95 -6.66
C ILE A 83 -4.28 4.52 -7.05
N LYS A 84 -3.82 4.33 -8.29
CA LYS A 84 -3.36 3.03 -8.81
C LYS A 84 -2.32 2.39 -7.90
N HIS A 85 -1.27 3.14 -7.56
CA HIS A 85 -0.17 2.63 -6.74
C HIS A 85 -0.57 2.45 -5.27
N LYS A 86 -1.41 3.32 -4.72
CA LYS A 86 -1.89 3.24 -3.33
C LYS A 86 -2.82 2.05 -3.07
N LEU A 87 -3.59 1.64 -4.08
CA LEU A 87 -4.54 0.52 -4.00
C LEU A 87 -4.07 -0.75 -4.73
N CYS A 88 -2.87 -0.73 -5.34
CA CYS A 88 -2.29 -1.83 -6.13
C CYS A 88 -3.20 -2.36 -7.26
N LEU A 89 -3.86 -1.44 -8.00
CA LEU A 89 -4.89 -1.79 -8.99
C LEU A 89 -4.36 -1.91 -10.44
N SER A 90 -5.13 -2.62 -11.26
CA SER A 90 -4.95 -2.62 -12.72
C SER A 90 -5.30 -1.23 -13.31
N ASP A 91 -4.82 -0.91 -14.51
CA ASP A 91 -5.13 0.40 -15.14
C ASP A 91 -6.63 0.52 -15.47
N VAL A 92 -7.30 -0.58 -15.81
CA VAL A 92 -8.75 -0.63 -16.05
C VAL A 92 -9.52 -0.40 -14.75
N GLU A 93 -9.18 -1.16 -13.71
CA GLU A 93 -9.82 -1.07 -12.39
C GLU A 93 -9.64 0.32 -11.77
N THR A 94 -8.47 0.96 -11.97
CA THR A 94 -8.24 2.33 -11.49
C THR A 94 -9.23 3.33 -12.10
N VAL A 95 -9.54 3.22 -13.39
CA VAL A 95 -10.50 4.12 -14.06
C VAL A 95 -11.92 3.90 -13.53
N LEU A 96 -12.34 2.64 -13.38
CA LEU A 96 -13.65 2.28 -12.82
C LEU A 96 -13.80 2.77 -11.37
N GLN A 97 -12.80 2.56 -10.51
CA GLN A 97 -12.81 3.04 -9.12
C GLN A 97 -12.90 4.57 -9.01
N ILE A 98 -12.32 5.32 -9.97
CA ILE A 98 -12.48 6.78 -10.04
C ILE A 98 -13.90 7.15 -10.52
N GLN A 99 -14.44 6.45 -11.52
CA GLN A 99 -15.80 6.66 -12.03
C GLN A 99 -16.87 6.41 -10.94
N GLU A 100 -16.72 5.34 -10.14
CA GLU A 100 -17.68 4.95 -9.11
C GLU A 100 -17.62 5.82 -7.84
N ASN A 101 -16.50 6.49 -7.55
CA ASN A 101 -16.25 7.08 -6.23
C ASN A 101 -16.09 8.62 -6.26
N PRO A 102 -17.07 9.40 -5.75
CA PRO A 102 -17.00 10.87 -5.70
C PRO A 102 -15.75 11.43 -5.01
N TYR A 103 -15.25 10.76 -3.96
CA TYR A 103 -14.04 11.20 -3.25
C TYR A 103 -12.77 11.01 -4.08
N MET A 104 -12.73 9.99 -4.95
CA MET A 104 -11.63 9.83 -5.89
C MET A 104 -11.71 10.87 -7.01
N GLN A 105 -12.90 11.18 -7.53
CA GLN A 105 -13.08 12.26 -8.52
C GLN A 105 -12.62 13.62 -7.98
N TYR A 106 -12.95 13.95 -6.74
CA TYR A 106 -12.47 15.16 -6.06
C TYR A 106 -10.94 15.16 -5.86
N PHE A 107 -10.36 14.05 -5.40
CA PHE A 107 -8.91 13.91 -5.25
C PHE A 107 -8.18 14.21 -6.57
N VAL A 108 -8.68 13.60 -7.63
CA VAL A 108 -8.24 13.71 -9.03
C VAL A 108 -8.53 15.09 -9.65
N GLY A 109 -9.25 15.98 -8.97
CA GLY A 109 -9.43 17.38 -9.39
C GLY A 109 -10.61 17.65 -10.32
N LEU A 110 -11.57 16.72 -10.44
CA LEU A 110 -12.80 16.95 -11.19
C LEU A 110 -13.73 17.93 -10.45
N ALA A 111 -14.38 18.82 -11.19
CA ALA A 111 -15.22 19.90 -10.63
C ALA A 111 -16.54 19.41 -10.01
N GLY A 112 -16.97 18.19 -10.34
CA GLY A 112 -18.19 17.58 -9.84
C GLY A 112 -18.23 16.10 -10.20
N PHE A 113 -19.19 15.36 -9.63
CA PHE A 113 -19.34 13.94 -9.93
C PHE A 113 -19.87 13.70 -11.35
N GLN A 114 -19.19 12.85 -12.10
CA GLN A 114 -19.58 12.39 -13.43
C GLN A 114 -19.66 10.86 -13.47
N MET A 115 -20.64 10.32 -14.20
CA MET A 115 -20.79 8.87 -14.39
C MET A 115 -20.01 8.32 -15.60
N GLU A 116 -19.28 9.18 -16.33
CA GLU A 116 -18.46 8.78 -17.48
C GLU A 116 -17.01 8.49 -17.06
N GLU A 117 -16.34 7.60 -17.81
CA GLU A 117 -14.92 7.32 -17.62
C GLU A 117 -14.07 8.60 -17.82
N PRO A 118 -13.23 9.01 -16.84
CA PRO A 118 -12.46 10.25 -16.94
C PRO A 118 -11.44 10.26 -18.09
N PHE A 119 -10.92 9.08 -18.46
CA PHE A 119 -10.09 8.82 -19.65
C PHE A 119 -9.98 7.31 -19.88
N ALA A 120 -9.64 6.89 -21.10
CA ALA A 120 -9.44 5.48 -21.43
C ALA A 120 -8.21 4.88 -20.71
N SER A 121 -8.36 3.69 -20.13
CA SER A 121 -7.32 2.99 -19.35
C SER A 121 -5.97 2.80 -20.06
N SER A 122 -5.94 2.75 -21.41
CA SER A 122 -4.72 2.73 -22.21
C SER A 122 -3.85 3.99 -22.01
N LEU A 123 -4.47 5.16 -21.79
CA LEU A 123 -3.77 6.43 -21.59
C LEU A 123 -2.90 6.39 -20.32
N LEU A 124 -3.35 5.69 -19.26
CA LEU A 124 -2.56 5.50 -18.03
C LEU A 124 -1.24 4.76 -18.29
N VAL A 125 -1.21 3.84 -19.27
CA VAL A 125 0.00 3.12 -19.66
C VAL A 125 0.99 4.06 -20.37
N GLU A 126 0.51 4.91 -21.27
CA GLU A 126 1.33 5.91 -21.96
C GLU A 126 1.87 6.97 -21.01
N ILE A 127 1.03 7.45 -20.10
CA ILE A 127 1.37 8.37 -19.00
C ILE A 127 2.52 7.81 -18.17
N ARG A 128 2.39 6.57 -17.66
CA ARG A 128 3.42 5.95 -16.80
C ARG A 128 4.73 5.74 -17.53
N LYS A 129 4.69 5.43 -18.83
CA LYS A 129 5.89 5.36 -19.69
C LYS A 129 6.53 6.74 -19.91
N ARG A 130 5.73 7.81 -20.05
CA ARG A 130 6.22 9.18 -20.27
C ARG A 130 6.84 9.80 -19.01
N MET A 131 6.25 9.59 -17.83
CA MET A 131 6.79 10.19 -16.59
C MET A 131 8.25 9.75 -16.36
N GLY A 132 8.55 8.46 -16.46
CA GLY A 132 9.93 7.96 -16.31
C GLY A 132 10.57 8.32 -14.97
N GLN A 133 11.86 8.02 -14.79
CA GLN A 133 12.54 8.29 -13.51
C GLN A 133 12.75 9.79 -13.25
N SER A 134 12.99 10.60 -14.27
CA SER A 134 13.29 12.04 -14.09
C SER A 134 12.12 12.83 -13.51
N VAL A 135 10.89 12.59 -13.96
CA VAL A 135 9.71 13.27 -13.41
C VAL A 135 9.38 12.74 -12.01
N PHE A 136 9.57 11.44 -11.74
CA PHE A 136 9.39 10.88 -10.40
C PHE A 136 10.42 11.41 -9.39
N GLU A 137 11.66 11.69 -9.79
CA GLU A 137 12.67 12.34 -8.94
C GLU A 137 12.24 13.78 -8.58
N GLY A 138 11.78 14.56 -9.57
CA GLY A 138 11.21 15.89 -9.33
C GLY A 138 10.00 15.86 -8.39
N PHE A 139 9.10 14.88 -8.56
CA PHE A 139 7.99 14.66 -7.64
C PHE A 139 8.45 14.33 -6.21
N HIS A 140 9.49 13.50 -6.06
CA HIS A 140 10.04 13.17 -4.75
C HIS A 140 10.65 14.41 -4.08
N GLN A 141 11.39 15.23 -4.82
CA GLN A 141 11.97 16.48 -4.34
C GLN A 141 10.90 17.49 -3.91
N ALA A 142 9.82 17.66 -4.69
CA ALA A 142 8.69 18.53 -4.35
C ALA A 142 8.01 18.09 -3.04
N ILE A 143 7.75 16.79 -2.88
CA ILE A 143 7.13 16.23 -1.66
C ILE A 143 8.02 16.43 -0.43
N MET A 144 9.34 16.26 -0.55
CA MET A 144 10.28 16.56 0.55
C MET A 144 10.30 18.05 0.90
N GLY A 145 10.40 18.92 -0.10
CA GLY A 145 10.41 20.38 0.09
C GLY A 145 9.15 20.90 0.77
N ALA A 146 7.97 20.42 0.37
CA ALA A 146 6.70 20.76 1.00
C ALA A 146 6.66 20.32 2.48
N HIS A 147 7.11 19.11 2.79
CA HIS A 147 7.09 18.56 4.15
C HIS A 147 8.10 19.25 5.09
N ASP A 148 9.30 19.57 4.60
CA ASP A 148 10.30 20.28 5.41
C ASP A 148 9.93 21.76 5.59
N GLY A 149 9.33 22.39 4.57
CA GLY A 149 8.74 23.73 4.68
C GLY A 149 7.52 23.80 5.62
N GLU A 150 6.81 22.69 5.87
CA GLU A 150 5.79 22.63 6.92
C GLU A 150 6.39 22.55 8.33
N LYS A 151 7.52 21.85 8.54
CA LYS A 151 8.22 21.84 9.84
C LYS A 151 8.63 23.25 10.26
N GLU A 152 9.27 24.01 9.37
CA GLU A 152 9.66 25.40 9.63
C GLU A 152 8.45 26.31 9.94
N LYS A 153 7.31 26.08 9.27
CA LYS A 153 6.05 26.80 9.53
C LYS A 153 5.36 26.40 10.84
N ILE A 154 5.60 25.20 11.36
CA ILE A 154 5.11 24.74 12.65
C ILE A 154 5.97 25.33 13.79
N GLU A 155 7.30 25.29 13.66
CA GLU A 155 8.23 25.86 14.64
C GLU A 155 8.10 27.38 14.75
N SER A 156 7.94 28.10 13.63
CA SER A 156 7.74 29.55 13.63
C SER A 156 6.38 29.99 14.18
N LYS A 157 5.34 29.14 14.11
CA LYS A 157 4.03 29.41 14.76
C LYS A 157 4.08 29.25 16.27
N GLN A 158 4.89 28.33 16.80
CA GLN A 158 5.03 28.15 18.26
C GLN A 158 5.74 29.33 18.94
N LYS A 159 6.64 30.03 18.25
CA LYS A 159 7.34 31.21 18.79
C LYS A 159 6.52 32.50 18.87
N ASN A 160 5.31 32.54 18.31
CA ASN A 160 4.56 33.79 18.10
C ASN A 160 3.28 33.93 18.94
N GLN A 161 3.15 33.17 20.04
CA GLN A 161 2.00 33.24 20.97
C GLN A 161 2.34 33.73 22.40
N GLU A 162 3.60 34.07 22.70
CA GLU A 162 4.01 34.63 24.00
C GLU A 162 4.67 36.00 23.87
N THR A 163 3.91 37.08 23.63
CA THR A 163 4.39 38.44 23.95
C THR A 163 3.25 39.42 24.28
N HIS A 164 2.83 39.42 25.55
CA HIS A 164 2.12 40.49 26.29
C HIS A 164 1.98 40.03 27.75
N GLN A 165 2.41 40.73 28.80
CA GLN A 165 3.21 41.96 28.95
C GLN A 165 4.29 41.70 30.06
N SER A 166 5.11 42.59 30.61
CA SER A 166 5.19 44.07 30.62
C SER A 166 6.65 44.52 30.91
N LYS A 167 6.89 45.65 31.58
CA LYS A 167 8.19 46.20 32.07
C LYS A 167 7.95 46.94 33.42
N PRO A 168 8.95 47.53 34.10
CA PRO A 168 10.29 47.04 34.52
C PRO A 168 10.61 47.35 36.03
N HIS A 169 11.74 46.88 36.59
CA HIS A 169 12.60 47.64 37.54
C HIS A 169 13.95 46.93 37.86
N ASP A 170 14.79 47.56 38.69
CA ASP A 170 16.27 47.53 38.68
C ASP A 170 17.03 46.37 39.39
N GLU A 171 18.32 46.32 39.01
CA GLU A 171 19.54 45.65 39.56
C GLU A 171 19.81 45.83 41.08
N PRO A 172 20.88 45.23 41.67
CA PRO A 172 21.44 43.86 41.55
C PRO A 172 21.74 43.23 42.95
N GLU A 173 22.17 41.95 43.04
CA GLU A 173 23.33 41.51 43.86
C GLU A 173 23.64 39.98 43.79
N ASP A 174 24.82 39.63 44.32
CA ASP A 174 25.79 38.56 44.02
C ASP A 174 25.55 37.13 44.60
N CYS A 175 26.40 36.19 44.16
CA CYS A 175 26.85 34.93 44.77
C CYS A 175 25.95 33.66 44.87
N SER A 176 26.41 32.61 44.17
CA SER A 176 26.14 31.16 44.39
C SER A 176 26.84 30.60 45.65
N PRO A 177 26.84 29.27 45.96
CA PRO A 177 26.07 28.13 45.43
C PRO A 177 25.47 27.18 46.52
N ALA A 178 24.67 26.17 46.11
CA ALA A 178 24.80 24.73 46.49
C ALA A 178 23.48 23.93 46.43
N VAL A 179 23.58 22.65 46.01
CA VAL A 179 22.69 21.47 46.24
C VAL A 179 21.18 21.57 45.93
N SER A 180 20.47 20.52 45.50
CA SER A 180 20.80 19.21 44.90
C SER A 180 19.51 18.66 44.26
N ASP A 181 19.63 17.83 43.22
CA ASP A 181 18.96 16.52 43.09
C ASP A 181 19.05 16.04 41.63
N ASP A 182 19.64 14.86 41.43
CA ASP A 182 19.82 14.23 40.12
C ASP A 182 18.54 13.53 39.67
N ASP A 183 18.06 13.86 38.47
CA ASP A 183 17.09 13.06 37.72
C ASP A 183 17.65 12.86 36.29
N GLU A 184 17.74 11.62 35.82
CA GLU A 184 18.60 11.26 34.67
C GLU A 184 18.13 11.84 33.34
N VAL A 185 18.80 12.91 32.87
CA VAL A 185 18.64 13.41 31.50
C VAL A 185 19.52 12.61 30.54
N ILE A 186 18.91 11.64 29.83
CA ILE A 186 19.54 11.00 28.66
C ILE A 186 19.66 12.04 27.54
N GLN A 187 20.81 12.71 27.49
CA GLN A 187 21.17 13.60 26.38
C GLN A 187 21.32 12.78 25.10
N LYS A 188 20.33 12.88 24.20
CA LYS A 188 20.53 12.46 22.81
C LYS A 188 21.43 13.50 22.15
N GLU A 189 22.73 13.21 22.13
CA GLU A 189 23.71 13.98 21.37
C GLU A 189 23.24 14.15 19.92
N ALA A 190 23.26 15.38 19.41
CA ALA A 190 22.90 15.65 18.03
C ALA A 190 23.90 14.96 17.09
N PRO A 191 23.45 14.29 16.00
CA PRO A 191 24.35 13.56 15.12
C PRO A 191 25.32 14.53 14.42
N THR A 192 26.59 14.46 14.82
CA THR A 192 27.70 15.31 14.32
C THR A 192 28.11 15.02 12.88
N HIS A 193 27.56 13.97 12.26
CA HIS A 193 27.93 13.46 10.94
C HIS A 193 26.85 13.80 9.91
N GLN A 194 26.99 14.97 9.27
CA GLN A 194 26.22 15.32 8.08
C GLN A 194 26.87 14.69 6.84
N GLY A 195 26.12 13.89 6.09
CA GLY A 195 26.60 13.23 4.88
C GLY A 195 25.46 12.63 4.07
N LYS A 196 25.65 12.50 2.75
CA LYS A 196 24.66 11.91 1.84
C LYS A 196 24.68 10.38 1.99
N LEU A 197 23.71 9.83 2.72
CA LEU A 197 23.51 8.38 2.83
C LEU A 197 22.98 7.83 1.49
N ILE A 198 23.86 7.23 0.68
CA ILE A 198 23.47 6.53 -0.54
C ILE A 198 23.04 5.11 -0.15
N LEU A 199 21.73 4.91 0.00
CA LEU A 199 21.14 3.59 0.13
C LEU A 199 20.84 3.04 -1.27
N ASP A 200 21.69 2.13 -1.76
CA ASP A 200 21.44 1.39 -3.00
C ASP A 200 20.26 0.40 -2.82
N ALA A 201 19.03 0.92 -2.98
CA ALA A 201 17.80 0.12 -3.05
C ALA A 201 17.68 -0.74 -4.33
N THR A 202 18.79 -0.90 -5.07
CA THR A 202 18.92 -1.74 -6.26
C THR A 202 19.37 -3.17 -5.93
N VAL A 203 19.86 -3.44 -4.71
CA VAL A 203 20.14 -4.80 -4.22
C VAL A 203 18.86 -5.40 -3.61
N VAL A 204 17.84 -5.57 -4.45
CA VAL A 204 16.82 -6.59 -4.18
C VAL A 204 17.48 -7.92 -4.53
N GLU A 205 17.62 -8.83 -3.56
CA GLU A 205 18.09 -10.18 -3.84
C GLU A 205 17.18 -10.82 -4.90
N GLN A 206 17.71 -11.02 -6.10
CA GLN A 206 16.95 -11.52 -7.25
C GLN A 206 16.71 -13.04 -7.17
N ALA A 207 16.47 -13.56 -5.96
CA ALA A 207 16.23 -14.96 -5.63
C ALA A 207 14.81 -15.44 -6.02
N ILE A 208 14.24 -14.89 -7.09
CA ILE A 208 12.99 -15.35 -7.67
C ILE A 208 13.27 -16.68 -8.38
N ARG A 209 12.84 -17.78 -7.78
CA ARG A 209 12.97 -19.11 -8.37
C ARG A 209 12.09 -19.22 -9.61
N TYR A 210 12.68 -19.62 -10.74
CA TYR A 210 11.93 -19.82 -11.97
C TYR A 210 11.30 -21.23 -12.00
N PRO A 211 10.16 -21.44 -12.68
CA PRO A 211 9.52 -22.77 -12.80
C PRO A 211 10.41 -23.86 -13.40
N THR A 212 11.50 -23.48 -14.07
CA THR A 212 12.51 -24.35 -14.67
C THR A 212 13.66 -24.73 -13.73
N ASP A 213 13.69 -24.17 -12.52
CA ASP A 213 14.76 -24.38 -11.54
C ASP A 213 14.73 -25.79 -10.94
N LEU A 214 15.88 -26.46 -10.99
CA LEU A 214 16.03 -27.82 -10.46
C LEU A 214 15.75 -27.90 -8.95
N SER A 215 16.12 -26.87 -8.18
CA SER A 215 15.87 -26.83 -6.73
C SER A 215 14.38 -26.75 -6.44
N LEU A 216 13.65 -25.87 -7.14
CA LEU A 216 12.22 -25.67 -6.97
C LEU A 216 11.42 -26.94 -7.34
N LEU A 217 11.80 -27.62 -8.43
CA LEU A 217 11.17 -28.89 -8.82
C LEU A 217 11.45 -30.03 -7.82
N ASN A 218 12.63 -30.04 -7.18
CA ASN A 218 12.95 -31.02 -6.14
C ASN A 218 12.18 -30.74 -4.83
N GLU A 219 12.08 -29.47 -4.45
CA GLU A 219 11.29 -28.98 -3.32
C GLU A 219 9.79 -29.29 -3.50
N ALA A 220 9.22 -29.02 -4.66
CA ALA A 220 7.83 -29.38 -4.99
C ALA A 220 7.58 -30.91 -4.91
N ARG A 221 8.56 -31.73 -5.34
CA ARG A 221 8.50 -33.19 -5.14
C ARG A 221 8.47 -33.55 -3.66
N GLU A 222 9.36 -32.98 -2.86
CA GLU A 222 9.44 -33.29 -1.42
C GLU A 222 8.17 -32.85 -0.67
N PHE A 223 7.58 -31.70 -1.01
CA PHE A 223 6.28 -31.29 -0.48
C PHE A 223 5.14 -32.24 -0.89
N SER A 224 5.06 -32.67 -2.15
CA SER A 224 4.04 -33.65 -2.56
C SER A 224 4.20 -35.01 -1.89
N GLU A 225 5.43 -35.47 -1.65
CA GLU A 225 5.72 -36.67 -0.86
C GLU A 225 5.28 -36.53 0.61
N GLN A 226 5.48 -35.37 1.23
CA GLN A 226 5.01 -35.04 2.59
C GLN A 226 3.48 -34.99 2.68
N ILE A 227 2.81 -34.37 1.70
CA ILE A 227 1.34 -34.31 1.63
C ILE A 227 0.76 -35.73 1.54
N ILE A 228 1.34 -36.61 0.74
CA ILE A 228 0.94 -38.03 0.67
C ILE A 228 1.14 -38.74 2.02
N ASP A 229 2.21 -38.44 2.76
CA ASP A 229 2.45 -39.01 4.09
C ASP A 229 1.42 -38.56 5.13
N ILE A 230 0.99 -37.30 5.07
CA ILE A 230 0.01 -36.71 6.00
C ILE A 230 -1.41 -37.17 5.66
N LEU A 231 -1.79 -37.23 4.38
CA LEU A 231 -3.17 -37.54 3.97
C LEU A 231 -3.48 -39.04 3.95
N TYR A 232 -2.50 -39.90 3.67
CA TYR A 232 -2.73 -41.35 3.57
C TYR A 232 -3.38 -41.97 4.84
N PRO A 233 -2.93 -41.66 6.09
CA PRO A 233 -3.59 -42.14 7.31
C PRO A 233 -5.06 -41.74 7.48
N HIS A 234 -5.50 -40.67 6.81
CA HIS A 234 -6.88 -40.17 6.85
C HIS A 234 -7.74 -40.67 5.68
N THR A 235 -7.18 -41.50 4.79
CA THR A 235 -7.87 -42.01 3.60
C THR A 235 -8.25 -43.49 3.78
N ALA A 236 -9.40 -43.90 3.26
CA ALA A 236 -9.87 -45.30 3.30
C ALA A 236 -9.11 -46.27 2.35
N LEU A 237 -7.85 -45.99 2.02
CA LEU A 237 -7.04 -46.81 1.10
C LEU A 237 -6.25 -47.86 1.90
N GLU A 238 -6.43 -49.13 1.55
CA GLU A 238 -5.74 -50.25 2.21
C GLU A 238 -4.21 -50.26 2.00
N LYS A 239 -3.73 -49.63 0.92
CA LYS A 239 -2.32 -49.67 0.50
C LYS A 239 -1.85 -48.28 0.07
N LYS A 240 -0.68 -47.90 0.57
CA LYS A 240 -0.05 -46.62 0.28
C LYS A 240 0.39 -46.53 -1.18
N PRO A 241 0.11 -45.42 -1.89
CA PRO A 241 0.65 -45.17 -3.22
C PRO A 241 2.18 -45.29 -3.25
N ARG A 242 2.71 -45.95 -4.29
CA ARG A 242 4.15 -46.26 -4.39
C ARG A 242 4.97 -45.01 -4.75
N THR A 243 5.59 -44.37 -3.76
CA THR A 243 6.51 -43.24 -3.99
C THR A 243 7.95 -43.71 -4.25
N TYR A 244 8.53 -43.36 -5.40
CA TYR A 244 9.89 -43.74 -5.80
C TYR A 244 10.97 -42.76 -5.32
N ARG A 245 10.93 -42.38 -4.04
CA ARG A 245 11.76 -41.30 -3.43
C ARG A 245 13.25 -41.44 -3.71
N GLU A 246 13.80 -42.64 -3.52
CA GLU A 246 15.22 -42.93 -3.73
C GLU A 246 15.64 -42.78 -5.21
N LYS A 247 14.80 -43.23 -6.16
CA LYS A 247 15.07 -43.08 -7.59
C LYS A 247 15.06 -41.60 -7.98
N ALA A 248 14.08 -40.84 -7.49
CA ALA A 248 13.96 -39.41 -7.77
C ALA A 248 15.13 -38.62 -7.17
N ARG A 249 15.51 -38.88 -5.91
CA ARG A 249 16.68 -38.26 -5.25
C ARG A 249 17.99 -38.61 -5.97
N LYS A 250 18.16 -39.87 -6.40
CA LYS A 250 19.32 -40.31 -7.18
C LYS A 250 19.40 -39.60 -8.54
N ALA A 251 18.27 -39.44 -9.23
CA ALA A 251 18.20 -38.71 -10.49
C ALA A 251 18.53 -37.22 -10.31
N PHE A 252 17.98 -36.55 -9.28
CA PHE A 252 18.30 -35.18 -8.93
C PHE A 252 19.80 -34.98 -8.65
N LEU A 253 20.38 -35.80 -7.75
CA LEU A 253 21.81 -35.73 -7.40
C LEU A 253 22.72 -36.02 -8.59
N ALA A 254 22.32 -36.92 -9.51
CA ALA A 254 23.07 -37.19 -10.72
C ALA A 254 23.11 -36.00 -11.70
N ILE A 255 22.13 -35.09 -11.64
CA ILE A 255 22.06 -33.87 -12.47
C ILE A 255 22.78 -32.71 -11.78
N VAL A 256 22.53 -32.47 -10.49
CA VAL A 256 23.15 -31.37 -9.73
C VAL A 256 24.68 -31.49 -9.67
N LYS A 257 25.22 -32.72 -9.68
CA LYS A 257 26.67 -32.97 -9.74
C LYS A 257 27.32 -32.71 -11.11
N GLN A 258 26.56 -32.40 -12.17
CA GLN A 258 27.12 -32.14 -13.50
C GLN A 258 27.47 -30.66 -13.68
N ARG A 259 28.75 -30.37 -13.97
CA ARG A 259 29.26 -29.00 -14.21
C ARG A 259 28.56 -28.26 -15.37
N ARG A 260 28.06 -28.99 -16.37
CA ARG A 260 27.26 -28.48 -17.50
C ARG A 260 26.27 -29.57 -17.97
N PRO A 261 25.00 -29.59 -17.51
CA PRO A 261 24.00 -30.51 -18.04
C PRO A 261 23.58 -30.08 -19.46
N SER A 262 23.35 -31.04 -20.37
CA SER A 262 22.92 -30.70 -21.74
C SER A 262 21.43 -30.37 -21.83
N GLU A 263 21.06 -29.48 -22.74
CA GLU A 263 19.68 -28.98 -22.89
C GLU A 263 18.65 -30.10 -23.11
N LYS A 264 19.00 -31.17 -23.84
CA LYS A 264 18.11 -32.33 -24.02
C LYS A 264 17.81 -33.06 -22.70
N LYS A 265 18.79 -33.16 -21.79
CA LYS A 265 18.62 -33.66 -20.42
C LYS A 265 17.94 -32.64 -19.50
N ALA A 266 17.88 -31.36 -19.91
CA ALA A 266 17.11 -30.32 -19.23
C ALA A 266 15.64 -30.27 -19.69
N ALA A 267 15.34 -30.62 -20.95
CA ALA A 267 13.98 -30.68 -21.47
C ALA A 267 13.22 -31.93 -20.97
N SER A 268 13.87 -33.10 -20.96
CA SER A 268 13.25 -34.35 -20.47
C SER A 268 12.87 -34.36 -18.99
N ARG A 269 13.24 -33.31 -18.23
CA ARG A 269 12.91 -33.10 -16.80
C ARG A 269 11.42 -33.14 -16.50
N HIS A 270 10.58 -32.64 -17.40
CA HIS A 270 9.14 -32.45 -17.14
C HIS A 270 8.36 -33.77 -17.22
N GLN A 271 8.78 -34.71 -18.07
CA GLN A 271 8.04 -35.95 -18.31
C GLN A 271 8.33 -37.01 -17.24
N THR A 272 9.57 -37.11 -16.76
CA THR A 272 9.96 -38.13 -15.76
C THR A 272 9.43 -37.87 -14.34
N ALA A 273 8.98 -36.65 -14.02
CA ALA A 273 8.28 -36.38 -12.78
C ALA A 273 6.82 -36.89 -12.79
N ILE A 274 6.21 -37.01 -13.99
CA ILE A 274 4.78 -37.34 -14.16
C ILE A 274 4.59 -38.82 -14.49
N THR A 275 5.47 -39.42 -15.31
CA THR A 275 5.27 -40.81 -15.82
C THR A 275 5.60 -41.92 -14.81
N VAL A 276 6.21 -41.60 -13.68
CA VAL A 276 6.58 -42.60 -12.64
C VAL A 276 5.38 -42.97 -11.74
N SER A 277 4.24 -42.27 -11.88
CA SER A 277 3.00 -42.53 -11.16
C SER A 277 2.03 -43.50 -11.89
N SER A 278 2.42 -44.02 -13.05
CA SER A 278 1.53 -44.78 -13.96
C SER A 278 1.97 -46.24 -14.20
N SER A 279 2.74 -46.84 -13.28
CA SER A 279 3.19 -48.25 -13.33
C SER A 279 3.54 -48.84 -11.95
#